data_AF-A0A7E6ENX2-F1
#
_entry.id   AF-A0A7E6ENX2-F1
#
_cell.length_a   1.000
_cell.length_b   1.000
_cell.length_c   1.000
_cell.angle_alpha   90.00
_cell.angle_beta   90.00
_cell.angle_gamma   90.00
#
_symmetry.space_group_name_H-M   'P 1'
#
loop_
_entity.id
_entity.type
_entity.pdbx_description
1 polymer ?
#
loop_
_entity_poly.entity_id
_entity_poly.type
_entity_poly.pdbx_seq_one_letter_code
_entity_poly.pdbx_strand_id
1 'polypeptide(L)'
;MEECECNVICACGCGRFCGGVEIHEDIDLEGISKWGSNLEDRLKSNMTNVTGHHILQQHYNKYNPQATHFDPLKTEDIVKEISNSLTEMLEKSKEALKNSVNIAEAVAADYAWKPDLKIGNITYFDSTSLADDDLLLEYHPRFQQPVNLSASSVHIPVEIYKGGYFLPTPGLKPTDDIDILNGLGWSAQLDKVFEDNYNKNKKLLWQYFGSQSGFMRMYPASRWRTHGSVDLFDVRRRPWYTQGASSPKDMMIIIDTSGSVHGQALQLIKVAVKSLLDTLGENDFVNIAHFSKDASFVSCFNDTFVQANYRNKKILTKAVENLTAHDMANFKEGFKFAFEQFELFRNKSKQNGVGAQCNEVIMLLTDGGTDNAKEVFEKYNWPKNKSVRVFTYAVGPTANPTSAIRWMACSNRGYFSQIPAMGAIRSKVQHYIGVLARPLALNHSEYIKWAGVYQDSHAFSSLLVAYCYKMFSAITDFDILLCDYEQIINFSTRYPDHDNYDPCLLNLCLESDPSIYPIVSSTPHGNSDHIAVSLGDLLTSLSNEHLAHRNLTINKMFFMILWG
;
A
#
# COMPACT_ATOMS: atom_id res chain seq x y z
N MET A 1 13.46 34.29 -52.65
CA MET A 1 14.34 35.15 -51.85
C MET A 1 14.61 34.38 -50.59
N GLU A 2 15.90 34.08 -50.41
CA GLU A 2 16.51 33.44 -49.26
C GLU A 2 16.20 34.18 -47.96
N GLU A 3 16.35 33.49 -46.83
CA GLU A 3 17.10 34.04 -45.70
C GLU A 3 17.92 32.91 -45.07
N CYS A 4 19.24 32.99 -45.29
CA CYS A 4 20.27 32.30 -44.52
C CYS A 4 20.72 33.22 -43.38
N GLU A 5 20.99 32.68 -42.20
CA GLU A 5 22.00 33.23 -41.30
C GLU A 5 22.86 32.11 -40.72
N CYS A 6 24.12 32.06 -41.15
CA CYS A 6 25.22 31.39 -40.51
C CYS A 6 25.83 32.29 -39.44
N ASN A 7 26.24 31.74 -38.30
CA ASN A 7 27.22 32.38 -37.41
C ASN A 7 28.45 31.47 -37.24
N VAL A 8 29.59 32.01 -37.65
CA VAL A 8 30.94 31.44 -37.61
C VAL A 8 31.64 31.92 -36.33
N ILE A 9 32.43 31.05 -35.70
CA ILE A 9 33.53 31.47 -34.81
C ILE A 9 34.84 30.92 -35.38
N CYS A 10 35.74 31.83 -35.75
CA CYS A 10 37.08 31.62 -36.28
C CYS A 10 38.12 31.38 -35.18
N ALA A 11 39.22 30.68 -35.52
CA ALA A 11 40.55 30.97 -34.98
C ALA A 11 41.62 30.73 -36.05
N CYS A 12 42.32 31.80 -36.44
CA CYS A 12 43.39 31.81 -37.45
C CYS A 12 44.75 31.34 -36.91
N GLY A 13 45.51 30.67 -37.79
CA GLY A 13 46.97 30.56 -37.74
C GLY A 13 47.53 30.51 -39.16
N CYS A 14 48.22 31.58 -39.58
CA CYS A 14 48.73 31.80 -40.93
C CYS A 14 49.67 30.69 -41.46
N GLY A 15 49.43 30.22 -42.69
CA GLY A 15 50.47 29.65 -43.55
C GLY A 15 50.09 28.34 -44.26
N ARG A 16 49.65 28.47 -45.53
CA ARG A 16 49.47 27.43 -46.57
C ARG A 16 48.30 26.45 -46.41
N PHE A 17 47.51 26.37 -47.49
CA PHE A 17 46.47 25.38 -47.82
C PHE A 17 45.28 25.26 -46.86
N CYS A 18 44.17 25.91 -47.21
CA CYS A 18 42.81 25.38 -47.02
C CYS A 18 41.94 26.01 -48.12
N GLY A 19 41.72 25.27 -49.21
CA GLY A 19 40.61 25.55 -50.11
C GLY A 19 39.33 25.19 -49.35
N GLY A 20 38.42 26.14 -49.20
CA GLY A 20 37.05 25.86 -48.78
C GLY A 20 36.40 25.02 -49.87
N VAL A 21 36.10 23.76 -49.56
CA VAL A 21 35.19 22.95 -50.36
C VAL A 21 33.81 23.19 -49.77
N GLU A 22 33.00 24.01 -50.45
CA GLU A 22 31.55 23.97 -50.27
C GLU A 22 31.07 22.66 -50.91
N ILE A 23 30.79 21.65 -50.07
CA ILE A 23 30.20 20.39 -50.52
C ILE A 23 28.69 20.60 -50.64
N HIS A 24 28.24 21.08 -51.79
CA HIS A 24 26.88 20.86 -52.26
C HIS A 24 26.87 19.53 -53.01
N GLU A 25 26.81 18.41 -52.28
CA GLU A 25 26.47 17.11 -52.86
C GLU A 25 24.94 16.94 -52.77
N ASP A 26 24.27 17.03 -53.92
CA ASP A 26 22.91 16.50 -54.06
C ASP A 26 22.95 15.01 -53.70
N ILE A 27 22.37 14.67 -52.55
CA ILE A 27 22.31 13.28 -52.08
C ILE A 27 21.47 12.49 -53.09
N ASP A 28 22.09 11.51 -53.75
CA ASP A 28 21.41 10.59 -54.67
C ASP A 28 20.47 9.65 -53.88
N LEU A 29 19.25 10.13 -53.66
CA LEU A 29 18.19 9.40 -52.96
C LEU A 29 17.81 8.09 -53.69
N GLU A 30 17.96 8.03 -55.01
CA GLU A 30 17.66 6.83 -55.80
C GLU A 30 18.75 5.77 -55.62
N GLY A 31 20.02 6.19 -55.61
CA GLY A 31 21.17 5.35 -55.29
C GLY A 31 21.12 4.77 -53.87
N ILE A 32 20.75 5.58 -52.88
CA ILE A 32 20.58 5.13 -51.48
C ILE A 32 19.41 4.13 -51.36
N SER A 33 18.28 4.40 -52.02
CA SER A 33 17.13 3.49 -52.03
C SER A 33 17.48 2.12 -52.65
N LYS A 34 18.24 2.15 -53.75
CA LYS A 34 18.71 0.93 -54.43
C LYS A 34 19.70 0.14 -53.59
N TRP A 35 20.61 0.83 -52.88
CA TRP A 35 21.53 0.18 -51.95
C TRP A 35 20.80 -0.42 -50.75
N GLY A 36 19.84 0.31 -50.17
CA GLY A 36 18.99 -0.16 -49.08
C GLY A 36 18.20 -1.41 -49.45
N SER A 37 17.59 -1.44 -50.64
CA SER A 37 16.85 -2.60 -51.15
C SER A 37 17.76 -3.82 -51.33
N ASN A 38 18.97 -3.62 -51.87
CA ASN A 38 19.93 -4.71 -52.06
C ASN A 38 20.45 -5.25 -50.72
N LEU A 39 20.70 -4.38 -49.75
CA LEU A 39 21.06 -4.79 -48.40
C LEU A 39 19.93 -5.58 -47.73
N GLU A 40 18.68 -5.13 -47.87
CA GLU A 40 17.50 -5.82 -47.36
C GLU A 40 17.35 -7.23 -47.96
N ASP A 41 17.49 -7.36 -49.28
CA ASP A 41 17.40 -8.65 -49.96
C ASP A 41 18.51 -9.61 -49.53
N ARG A 42 19.74 -9.10 -49.37
CA ARG A 42 20.87 -9.89 -48.88
C ARG A 42 20.68 -10.33 -47.44
N LEU A 43 20.18 -9.44 -46.58
CA LEU A 43 19.89 -9.76 -45.19
C LEU A 43 18.75 -10.78 -45.09
N LYS A 44 17.64 -10.60 -45.82
CA LYS A 44 16.53 -11.56 -45.86
C LYS A 44 16.98 -12.93 -46.36
N SER A 45 17.73 -12.99 -47.45
CA SER A 45 18.23 -14.25 -48.01
C SER A 45 19.16 -14.97 -47.04
N ASN A 46 20.10 -14.24 -46.44
CA ASN A 46 21.03 -14.81 -45.47
C ASN A 46 20.30 -15.24 -44.19
N MET A 47 19.40 -14.41 -43.66
CA MET A 47 18.60 -14.75 -42.48
C MET A 47 17.71 -15.96 -42.74
N THR A 48 17.10 -16.07 -43.91
CA THR A 48 16.28 -17.20 -44.33
C THR A 48 17.08 -18.51 -44.32
N ASN A 49 18.29 -18.47 -44.87
CA ASN A 49 19.17 -19.62 -44.96
C ASN A 49 19.77 -20.01 -43.60
N VAL A 50 20.17 -19.03 -42.78
CA VAL A 50 20.78 -19.25 -41.45
C VAL A 50 19.74 -19.72 -40.43
N THR A 51 18.56 -19.10 -40.41
CA THR A 51 17.49 -19.50 -39.46
C THR A 51 16.81 -20.80 -39.85
N GLY A 52 16.84 -21.18 -41.14
CA GLY A 52 16.17 -22.37 -41.62
C GLY A 52 14.65 -22.34 -41.43
N HIS A 53 14.03 -21.16 -41.34
CA HIS A 53 12.60 -21.03 -41.02
C HIS A 53 11.69 -21.81 -41.98
N HIS A 54 12.04 -21.86 -43.28
CA HIS A 54 11.30 -22.66 -44.26
C HIS A 54 11.40 -24.16 -43.99
N ILE A 55 12.55 -24.64 -43.52
CA ILE A 55 12.74 -26.05 -43.15
C ILE A 55 11.87 -26.36 -41.93
N LEU A 56 11.90 -25.50 -40.91
CA LEU A 56 11.06 -25.65 -39.72
C LEU A 56 9.56 -25.66 -40.07
N GLN A 57 9.11 -24.74 -40.92
CA GLN A 57 7.72 -24.67 -41.38
C GLN A 57 7.34 -25.92 -42.20
N GLN A 58 8.24 -26.42 -43.04
CA GLN A 58 8.01 -27.67 -43.78
C GLN A 58 7.91 -28.88 -42.83
N HIS A 59 8.75 -28.96 -41.80
CA HIS A 59 8.65 -30.00 -40.78
C HIS A 59 7.37 -29.90 -39.95
N TYR A 60 6.96 -28.68 -39.60
CA TYR A 60 5.70 -28.43 -38.89
C TYR A 60 4.48 -28.78 -39.75
N ASN A 61 4.52 -28.51 -41.06
CA ASN A 61 3.44 -28.81 -41.99
C ASN A 61 3.42 -30.29 -42.44
N LYS A 62 4.57 -30.98 -42.43
CA LYS A 62 4.70 -32.44 -42.70
C LYS A 62 4.35 -33.27 -41.46
N TYR A 63 3.48 -32.73 -40.62
CA TYR A 63 3.07 -33.25 -39.34
C TYR A 63 2.57 -34.70 -39.41
N ASN A 64 2.96 -35.51 -38.43
CA ASN A 64 2.34 -36.81 -38.20
C ASN A 64 1.12 -36.62 -37.28
N PRO A 65 -0.12 -36.75 -37.78
CA PRO A 65 -1.34 -36.57 -36.98
C PRO A 65 -1.52 -37.56 -35.82
N GLN A 66 -0.65 -38.56 -35.68
CA GLN A 66 -0.62 -39.46 -34.52
C GLN A 66 0.39 -39.06 -33.43
N ALA A 67 1.34 -38.16 -33.71
CA ALA A 67 2.44 -37.84 -32.79
C ALA A 67 2.22 -36.53 -32.01
N THR A 68 1.31 -35.68 -32.45
CA THR A 68 1.00 -34.40 -31.80
C THR A 68 -0.49 -34.12 -32.03
N HIS A 69 -1.10 -33.36 -31.13
CA HIS A 69 -2.51 -32.98 -31.19
C HIS A 69 -2.61 -31.45 -31.04
N PHE A 70 -3.46 -30.82 -31.84
CA PHE A 70 -3.75 -29.39 -31.73
C PHE A 70 -5.09 -29.21 -31.02
N ASP A 71 -5.03 -28.88 -29.74
CA ASP A 71 -6.22 -28.57 -28.97
C ASP A 71 -6.72 -27.15 -29.31
N PRO A 72 -7.97 -26.97 -29.72
CA PRO A 72 -8.53 -25.64 -29.92
C PRO A 72 -8.61 -24.93 -28.57
N LEU A 73 -7.87 -23.83 -28.43
CA LEU A 73 -7.87 -23.04 -27.21
C LEU A 73 -9.18 -22.25 -27.09
N LYS A 74 -10.11 -22.75 -26.28
CA LYS A 74 -11.35 -22.05 -25.95
C LYS A 74 -11.11 -21.15 -24.75
N THR A 75 -10.87 -19.87 -25.02
CA THR A 75 -10.56 -18.88 -23.97
C THR A 75 -11.63 -18.81 -22.88
N GLU A 76 -12.91 -18.95 -23.24
CA GLU A 76 -14.01 -18.92 -22.25
C GLU A 76 -13.92 -20.07 -21.24
N ASP A 77 -13.54 -21.27 -21.70
CA ASP A 77 -13.46 -22.46 -20.83
C ASP A 77 -12.28 -22.33 -19.86
N ILE A 78 -11.14 -21.80 -20.34
CA ILE A 78 -9.96 -21.51 -19.50
C ILE A 78 -10.30 -20.45 -18.45
N VAL A 79 -10.98 -19.37 -18.84
CA VAL A 79 -11.38 -18.31 -17.90
C VAL A 79 -12.34 -18.87 -16.83
N LYS A 80 -13.27 -19.74 -17.21
CA LYS A 80 -14.16 -20.42 -16.25
C LYS A 80 -13.41 -21.35 -15.32
N GLU A 81 -12.46 -22.13 -15.83
CA GLU A 81 -11.62 -23.02 -15.02
C GLU A 81 -10.80 -22.24 -14.00
N ILE A 82 -10.13 -21.17 -14.45
CA ILE A 82 -9.36 -20.26 -13.59
C ILE A 82 -10.27 -19.63 -12.53
N SER A 83 -11.45 -19.13 -12.93
CA SER A 83 -12.40 -18.52 -11.99
C SER A 83 -12.89 -19.52 -10.94
N ASN A 84 -13.15 -20.77 -11.32
CA ASN A 84 -13.58 -21.82 -10.40
C ASN A 84 -12.46 -22.20 -9.43
N SER A 85 -11.23 -22.38 -9.94
CA SER A 85 -10.06 -22.67 -9.12
C SER A 85 -9.77 -21.53 -8.12
N LEU A 86 -9.84 -20.28 -8.58
CA LEU A 86 -9.76 -19.10 -7.71
C LEU A 86 -10.81 -19.14 -6.62
N THR A 87 -12.08 -19.33 -7.00
CA THR A 87 -13.19 -19.33 -6.03
C THR A 87 -13.01 -20.42 -4.98
N GLU A 88 -12.60 -21.63 -5.38
CA GLU A 88 -12.35 -22.73 -4.46
C GLU A 88 -11.20 -22.42 -3.49
N MET A 89 -10.08 -21.87 -3.98
CA MET A 89 -8.96 -21.47 -3.13
C MET A 89 -9.37 -20.36 -2.16
N LEU A 90 -10.04 -19.31 -2.64
CA LEU A 90 -10.49 -18.19 -1.83
C LEU A 90 -11.48 -18.63 -0.74
N GLU A 91 -12.40 -19.55 -1.05
CA GLU A 91 -13.35 -20.08 -0.06
C GLU A 91 -12.69 -20.96 1.00
N LYS A 92 -11.72 -21.82 0.64
CA LYS A 92 -10.96 -22.61 1.62
C LYS A 92 -10.18 -21.72 2.60
N SER A 93 -9.55 -20.67 2.09
CA SER A 93 -8.79 -19.72 2.91
C SER A 93 -9.71 -18.86 3.78
N LYS A 94 -10.88 -18.51 3.27
CA LYS A 94 -11.95 -17.88 4.07
C LYS A 94 -12.46 -18.78 5.19
N GLU A 95 -12.67 -20.07 4.95
CA GLU A 95 -13.12 -21.02 5.96
C GLU A 95 -12.09 -21.18 7.09
N ALA A 96 -10.81 -21.34 6.72
CA ALA A 96 -9.73 -21.40 7.69
C ALA A 96 -9.67 -20.13 8.56
N LEU A 97 -9.91 -18.95 7.96
CA LEU A 97 -9.90 -17.68 8.67
C LEU A 97 -11.07 -17.58 9.66
N LYS A 98 -12.27 -17.96 9.23
CA LYS A 98 -13.45 -18.02 10.11
C LYS A 98 -13.23 -18.96 11.29
N ASN A 99 -12.64 -20.14 11.04
CA ASN A 99 -12.30 -21.09 12.09
C ASN A 99 -11.33 -20.49 13.12
N SER A 100 -10.26 -19.84 12.65
CA SER A 100 -9.31 -19.14 13.52
C SER A 100 -9.97 -18.08 14.38
N VAL A 101 -10.87 -17.28 13.79
CA VAL A 101 -11.51 -16.18 14.50
C VAL A 101 -12.49 -16.68 15.55
N ASN A 102 -13.37 -17.63 15.20
CA ASN A 102 -14.35 -18.17 16.14
C ASN A 102 -13.67 -18.77 17.38
N ILE A 103 -12.55 -19.48 17.19
CA ILE A 103 -11.78 -20.04 18.30
C ILE A 103 -11.08 -18.93 19.09
N ALA A 104 -10.51 -17.93 18.41
CA ALA A 104 -9.86 -16.81 19.07
C ALA A 104 -10.83 -15.98 19.94
N GLU A 105 -12.06 -15.74 19.48
CA GLU A 105 -13.10 -15.07 20.26
C GLU A 105 -13.48 -15.87 21.51
N ALA A 106 -13.71 -17.18 21.33
CA ALA A 106 -14.05 -18.07 22.44
C ALA A 106 -12.94 -18.12 23.50
N VAL A 107 -11.69 -18.25 23.07
CA VAL A 107 -10.52 -18.28 23.95
C VAL A 107 -10.33 -16.95 24.66
N ALA A 108 -10.44 -15.83 23.94
CA ALA A 108 -10.27 -14.50 24.52
C ALA A 108 -11.40 -14.17 25.53
N ALA A 109 -12.62 -14.67 25.30
CA ALA A 109 -13.75 -14.48 26.21
C ALA A 109 -13.65 -15.30 27.50
N ASP A 110 -13.11 -16.53 27.41
CA ASP A 110 -12.93 -17.42 28.57
C ASP A 110 -11.68 -17.07 29.40
N TYR A 111 -10.73 -16.33 28.81
CA TYR A 111 -9.47 -16.00 29.47
C TYR A 111 -9.64 -15.02 30.64
N ALA A 112 -9.34 -15.48 31.85
CA ALA A 112 -9.27 -14.63 33.03
C ALA A 112 -8.01 -13.75 33.00
N TRP A 113 -8.20 -12.42 32.97
CA TRP A 113 -7.11 -11.45 33.01
C TRP A 113 -6.33 -11.55 34.33
N LYS A 114 -4.99 -11.59 34.23
CA LYS A 114 -4.09 -11.79 35.37
C LYS A 114 -3.28 -10.51 35.64
N PRO A 115 -3.46 -9.86 36.81
CA PRO A 115 -2.77 -8.61 37.20
C PRO A 115 -1.30 -8.75 37.61
N ASP A 116 -0.85 -9.96 37.92
CA ASP A 116 0.49 -10.18 38.50
C ASP A 116 1.44 -10.93 37.56
N LEU A 117 1.14 -10.91 36.25
CA LEU A 117 2.00 -11.57 35.25
C LEU A 117 3.35 -10.87 35.13
N LYS A 118 4.41 -11.68 35.15
CA LYS A 118 5.78 -11.24 34.91
C LYS A 118 6.37 -12.01 33.75
N ILE A 119 7.48 -11.48 33.23
CA ILE A 119 8.28 -12.13 32.20
C ILE A 119 8.75 -13.49 32.73
N GLY A 120 8.53 -14.55 31.95
CA GLY A 120 8.83 -15.94 32.33
C GLY A 120 7.63 -16.75 32.82
N ASN A 121 6.51 -16.11 33.17
CA ASN A 121 5.25 -16.81 33.44
C ASN A 121 4.59 -17.36 32.16
N ILE A 122 4.99 -16.85 30.99
CA ILE A 122 4.42 -17.18 29.68
C ILE A 122 5.55 -17.60 28.76
N THR A 123 5.39 -18.78 28.15
CA THR A 123 6.30 -19.34 27.16
C THR A 123 5.83 -18.95 25.76
N TYR A 124 6.69 -18.31 24.98
CA TYR A 124 6.47 -17.99 23.58
C TYR A 124 7.80 -17.91 22.84
N PHE A 125 7.81 -18.11 21.53
CA PHE A 125 9.00 -17.97 20.71
C PHE A 125 9.08 -16.55 20.14
N ASP A 126 10.03 -15.76 20.59
CA ASP A 126 10.26 -14.41 20.06
C ASP A 126 10.98 -14.50 18.71
N SER A 127 10.30 -14.07 17.64
CA SER A 127 10.82 -14.07 16.27
C SER A 127 12.10 -13.27 16.10
N THR A 128 12.32 -12.22 16.90
CA THR A 128 13.50 -11.33 16.78
C THR A 128 14.74 -11.86 17.49
N SER A 129 14.55 -12.72 18.50
CA SER A 129 15.62 -13.28 19.34
C SER A 129 15.71 -14.83 19.27
N LEU A 130 14.92 -15.45 18.40
CA LEU A 130 14.83 -16.89 18.18
C LEU A 130 16.21 -17.49 17.85
N ALA A 131 16.79 -18.24 18.79
CA ALA A 131 18.04 -18.97 18.62
C ALA A 131 17.79 -20.34 17.96
N ASP A 132 18.81 -20.90 17.29
CA ASP A 132 18.69 -22.21 16.62
C ASP A 132 18.50 -23.36 17.64
N ASP A 133 18.97 -23.18 18.88
CA ASP A 133 18.81 -24.16 19.98
C ASP A 133 17.39 -24.16 20.57
N ASP A 134 16.65 -23.05 20.48
CA ASP A 134 15.30 -22.91 21.06
C ASP A 134 14.23 -23.59 20.20
N LEU A 135 14.40 -23.53 18.88
CA LEU A 135 13.46 -24.11 17.92
C LEU A 135 14.17 -24.46 16.62
N LEU A 136 14.15 -25.74 16.25
CA LEU A 136 14.72 -26.20 14.99
C LEU A 136 13.89 -25.66 13.81
N LEU A 137 14.51 -24.85 12.97
CA LEU A 137 13.90 -24.31 11.75
C LEU A 137 14.42 -25.07 10.52
N GLU A 138 13.51 -25.60 9.70
CA GLU A 138 13.84 -26.34 8.49
C GLU A 138 13.42 -25.55 7.24
N TYR A 139 14.25 -25.58 6.20
CA TYR A 139 13.93 -24.87 4.95
C TYR A 139 12.68 -25.45 4.29
N HIS A 140 11.68 -24.61 4.05
CA HIS A 140 10.46 -25.01 3.37
C HIS A 140 10.31 -24.30 2.01
N PRO A 141 10.23 -25.03 0.88
CA PRO A 141 10.22 -24.45 -0.47
C PRO A 141 9.14 -23.38 -0.70
N ARG A 142 7.89 -23.60 -0.21
CA ARG A 142 6.80 -22.61 -0.39
C ARG A 142 7.01 -21.32 0.38
N PHE A 143 7.69 -21.37 1.53
CA PHE A 143 7.96 -20.19 2.34
C PHE A 143 9.29 -19.53 1.94
N GLN A 144 10.09 -20.21 1.12
CA GLN A 144 11.43 -19.79 0.68
C GLN A 144 12.38 -19.46 1.84
N GLN A 145 12.13 -20.02 3.02
CA GLN A 145 12.95 -19.80 4.21
C GLN A 145 12.79 -20.91 5.26
N PRO A 146 13.70 -20.95 6.26
CA PRO A 146 13.59 -21.85 7.40
C PRO A 146 12.38 -21.53 8.27
N VAL A 147 11.53 -22.53 8.51
CA VAL A 147 10.32 -22.43 9.33
C VAL A 147 10.16 -23.67 10.21
N ASN A 148 9.34 -23.57 11.26
CA ASN A 148 8.92 -24.71 12.07
C ASN A 148 7.40 -24.86 12.00
N LEU A 149 6.93 -26.01 11.52
CA LEU A 149 5.51 -26.30 11.31
C LEU A 149 4.78 -26.76 12.58
N SER A 150 5.47 -26.89 13.72
CA SER A 150 4.87 -27.34 15.00
C SER A 150 4.63 -26.20 15.99
N ALA A 151 5.09 -24.99 15.69
CA ALA A 151 4.96 -23.84 16.58
C ALA A 151 4.69 -22.54 15.80
N SER A 152 4.24 -21.51 16.51
CA SER A 152 4.18 -20.13 16.02
C SER A 152 5.29 -19.28 16.65
N SER A 153 5.71 -18.21 15.97
CA SER A 153 6.60 -17.19 16.54
C SER A 153 5.86 -15.87 16.73
N VAL A 154 6.38 -15.02 17.61
CA VAL A 154 5.77 -13.74 17.99
C VAL A 154 6.73 -12.62 17.65
N HIS A 155 6.23 -11.61 16.96
CA HIS A 155 6.90 -10.33 16.74
C HIS A 155 6.35 -9.29 17.72
N ILE A 156 7.25 -8.58 18.40
CA ILE A 156 6.90 -7.48 19.29
C ILE A 156 7.63 -6.22 18.77
N PRO A 157 6.91 -5.15 18.41
CA PRO A 157 7.51 -3.96 17.85
C PRO A 157 8.42 -3.24 18.87
N VAL A 158 9.57 -2.76 18.41
CA VAL A 158 10.60 -2.11 19.25
C VAL A 158 10.08 -0.86 19.96
N GLU A 159 9.13 -0.14 19.33
CA GLU A 159 8.49 1.06 19.90
C GLU A 159 7.63 0.74 21.13
N ILE A 160 7.14 -0.50 21.25
CA ILE A 160 6.34 -0.99 22.39
C ILE A 160 7.27 -1.68 23.40
N TYR A 161 8.31 -2.36 22.91
CA TYR A 161 9.39 -3.00 23.67
C TYR A 161 10.29 -2.00 24.45
N LYS A 162 10.03 -0.69 24.36
CA LYS A 162 10.69 0.37 25.13
C LYS A 162 9.70 1.26 25.87
N GLY A 163 8.83 0.65 26.68
CA GLY A 163 8.31 1.23 27.91
C GLY A 163 7.55 2.53 27.71
N GLY A 164 6.22 2.42 27.66
CA GLY A 164 5.33 3.57 27.62
C GLY A 164 5.71 4.64 28.65
N TYR A 165 6.06 5.84 28.17
CA TYR A 165 5.48 7.14 28.51
C TYR A 165 5.17 7.53 29.98
N PHE A 166 5.65 6.81 30.99
CA PHE A 166 5.53 7.21 32.39
C PHE A 166 6.84 6.92 33.13
N LEU A 167 7.62 7.99 33.36
CA LEU A 167 8.78 8.13 34.25
C LEU A 167 9.85 7.01 34.18
N PRO A 168 11.12 7.34 33.84
CA PRO A 168 12.21 6.36 33.88
C PRO A 168 12.43 5.95 35.35
N THR A 169 11.90 4.80 35.73
CA THR A 169 12.27 4.13 36.98
C THR A 169 13.52 3.31 36.65
N PRO A 170 14.69 3.59 37.24
CA PRO A 170 15.90 2.84 36.94
C PRO A 170 15.71 1.37 37.33
N GLY A 171 15.78 0.45 36.36
CA GLY A 171 15.76 -1.00 36.60
C GLY A 171 14.55 -1.78 36.06
N LEU A 172 13.52 -1.14 35.50
CA LEU A 172 12.39 -1.84 34.87
C LEU A 172 12.69 -2.13 33.38
N LYS A 173 12.64 -3.39 32.96
CA LYS A 173 12.74 -3.77 31.55
C LYS A 173 11.37 -3.61 30.88
N PRO A 174 11.29 -3.17 29.62
CA PRO A 174 10.04 -2.76 29.00
C PRO A 174 9.27 -3.92 28.33
N THR A 175 9.26 -5.05 29.04
CA THR A 175 8.49 -6.28 28.77
C THR A 175 7.48 -6.57 29.91
N ASP A 176 7.30 -5.61 30.83
CA ASP A 176 6.33 -5.65 31.93
C ASP A 176 4.95 -5.09 31.53
N ASP A 177 4.69 -4.86 30.24
CA ASP A 177 3.34 -4.47 29.79
C ASP A 177 2.40 -5.67 29.94
N ILE A 178 1.59 -5.58 30.98
CA ILE A 178 0.68 -6.64 31.38
C ILE A 178 -0.37 -6.95 30.31
N ASP A 179 -0.74 -5.98 29.48
CA ASP A 179 -1.72 -6.18 28.41
C ASP A 179 -1.12 -7.05 27.30
N ILE A 180 0.16 -6.88 27.00
CA ILE A 180 0.89 -7.73 26.05
C ILE A 180 1.03 -9.13 26.63
N LEU A 181 1.45 -9.27 27.89
CA LEU A 181 1.63 -10.58 28.52
C LEU A 181 0.31 -11.37 28.54
N ASN A 182 -0.80 -10.76 29.00
CA ASN A 182 -2.11 -11.41 28.93
C ASN A 182 -2.47 -11.79 27.48
N GLY A 183 -2.21 -10.89 26.52
CA GLY A 183 -2.37 -11.14 25.10
C GLY A 183 -1.61 -12.37 24.57
N LEU A 184 -0.34 -12.51 24.95
CA LEU A 184 0.49 -13.65 24.58
C LEU A 184 -0.01 -14.95 25.22
N GLY A 185 -0.48 -14.87 26.47
CA GLY A 185 -0.97 -16.01 27.23
C GLY A 185 -2.20 -16.66 26.62
N TRP A 186 -3.22 -15.87 26.26
CA TRP A 186 -4.43 -16.43 25.65
C TRP A 186 -4.22 -16.81 24.18
N SER A 187 -3.46 -16.01 23.43
CA SER A 187 -3.23 -16.25 21.99
C SER A 187 -2.39 -17.49 21.70
N ALA A 188 -1.72 -18.07 22.70
CA ALA A 188 -0.99 -19.35 22.56
C ALA A 188 -1.90 -20.51 22.15
N GLN A 189 -3.20 -20.44 22.46
CA GLN A 189 -4.15 -21.48 22.02
C GLN A 189 -4.40 -21.47 20.50
N LEU A 190 -4.02 -20.40 19.80
CA LEU A 190 -4.14 -20.31 18.35
C LEU A 190 -3.11 -21.18 17.61
N ASP A 191 -2.03 -21.59 18.27
CA ASP A 191 -0.96 -22.39 17.64
C ASP A 191 -1.52 -23.69 17.05
N LYS A 192 -2.37 -24.38 17.82
CA LYS A 192 -3.06 -25.60 17.37
C LYS A 192 -4.03 -25.32 16.22
N VAL A 193 -4.71 -24.18 16.25
CA VAL A 193 -5.66 -23.81 15.20
C VAL A 193 -4.94 -23.55 13.88
N PHE A 194 -3.80 -22.85 13.95
CA PHE A 194 -2.96 -22.61 12.79
C PHE A 194 -2.40 -23.92 12.23
N GLU A 195 -1.91 -24.81 13.10
CA GLU A 195 -1.46 -26.15 12.72
C GLU A 195 -2.57 -26.94 12.02
N ASP A 196 -3.77 -26.99 12.62
CA ASP A 196 -4.93 -27.69 12.07
C ASP A 196 -5.36 -27.13 10.70
N ASN A 197 -5.36 -25.80 10.55
CA ASN A 197 -5.67 -25.15 9.28
C ASN A 197 -4.66 -25.54 8.19
N TYR A 198 -3.37 -25.52 8.51
CA TYR A 198 -2.31 -25.94 7.58
C TYR A 198 -2.38 -27.43 7.25
N ASN A 199 -2.76 -28.28 8.22
CA ASN A 199 -2.97 -29.70 8.00
C ASN A 199 -4.16 -29.99 7.08
N LYS A 200 -5.23 -29.20 7.18
CA LYS A 200 -6.39 -29.26 6.27
C LYS A 200 -6.07 -28.74 4.87
N ASN A 201 -5.31 -27.64 4.77
CA ASN A 201 -4.90 -27.05 3.51
C ASN A 201 -3.39 -26.76 3.50
N LYS A 202 -2.61 -27.71 2.97
CA LYS A 202 -1.15 -27.61 2.81
C LYS A 202 -0.69 -26.51 1.84
N LYS A 203 -1.64 -25.84 1.18
CA LYS A 203 -1.35 -24.71 0.29
C LYS A 203 -1.32 -23.36 1.00
N LEU A 204 -1.90 -23.27 2.20
CA LEU A 204 -1.88 -22.05 3.01
C LEU A 204 -0.44 -21.62 3.29
N LEU A 205 -0.20 -20.31 3.16
CA LEU A 205 1.04 -19.68 3.55
C LEU A 205 0.93 -19.18 4.99
N TRP A 206 1.36 -17.95 5.24
CA TRP A 206 1.44 -17.37 6.57
C TRP A 206 0.06 -17.17 7.18
N GLN A 207 -0.04 -17.53 8.45
CA GLN A 207 -1.19 -17.23 9.29
C GLN A 207 -0.73 -16.24 10.34
N TYR A 208 -1.36 -15.07 10.40
CA TYR A 208 -1.01 -14.01 11.33
C TYR A 208 -2.17 -13.68 12.25
N PHE A 209 -1.83 -13.32 13.48
CA PHE A 209 -2.73 -12.69 14.43
C PHE A 209 -2.12 -11.36 14.85
N GLY A 210 -2.81 -10.26 14.53
CA GLY A 210 -2.39 -8.91 14.88
C GLY A 210 -3.13 -8.41 16.11
N SER A 211 -2.38 -8.08 17.16
CA SER A 211 -2.93 -7.55 18.40
C SER A 211 -3.13 -6.04 18.34
N GLN A 212 -4.20 -5.53 18.97
CA GLN A 212 -4.37 -4.09 19.25
C GLN A 212 -3.26 -3.54 20.17
N SER A 213 -2.70 -4.40 21.03
CA SER A 213 -1.51 -4.09 21.84
C SER A 213 -0.23 -4.06 21.01
N GLY A 214 -0.28 -4.44 19.72
CA GLY A 214 0.77 -4.24 18.73
C GLY A 214 1.71 -5.43 18.49
N PHE A 215 1.66 -6.48 19.31
CA PHE A 215 2.36 -7.72 19.01
C PHE A 215 1.65 -8.49 17.88
N MET A 216 2.41 -9.30 17.15
CA MET A 216 1.89 -10.14 16.07
C MET A 216 2.36 -11.58 16.25
N ARG A 217 1.45 -12.54 16.23
CA ARG A 217 1.79 -13.97 16.21
C ARG A 217 1.74 -14.47 14.76
N MET A 218 2.72 -15.25 14.34
CA MET A 218 2.87 -15.77 12.98
C MET A 218 3.10 -17.28 12.98
N TYR A 219 2.41 -17.98 12.10
CA TYR A 219 2.60 -19.41 11.85
C TYR A 219 2.84 -19.65 10.35
N PRO A 220 3.76 -20.57 9.98
CA PRO A 220 4.65 -21.32 10.88
C PRO A 220 5.69 -20.43 11.55
N ALA A 221 6.31 -20.90 12.63
CA ALA A 221 7.33 -20.13 13.34
C ALA A 221 8.56 -19.91 12.47
N SER A 222 9.08 -18.70 12.49
CA SER A 222 10.24 -18.27 11.72
C SER A 222 10.99 -17.15 12.40
N ARG A 223 12.27 -17.02 12.06
CA ARG A 223 13.12 -15.92 12.51
C ARG A 223 12.80 -14.62 11.75
N TRP A 224 12.57 -13.55 12.49
CA TRP A 224 12.34 -12.21 11.96
C TRP A 224 13.63 -11.67 11.34
N ARG A 225 13.55 -11.20 10.09
CA ARG A 225 14.72 -10.66 9.38
C ARG A 225 14.77 -9.15 9.52
N THR A 226 15.80 -8.64 10.20
CA THR A 226 16.13 -7.21 10.17
C THR A 226 17.23 -6.96 9.13
N HIS A 227 16.92 -6.23 8.06
CA HIS A 227 17.89 -5.84 7.02
C HIS A 227 18.84 -4.74 7.52
N GLY A 228 19.69 -5.05 8.51
CA GLY A 228 20.76 -4.17 9.02
C GLY A 228 20.30 -2.82 9.61
N SER A 229 19.00 -2.57 9.66
CA SER A 229 18.36 -1.35 10.15
C SER A 229 17.46 -1.69 11.34
N VAL A 230 17.18 -0.68 12.17
CA VAL A 230 16.28 -0.80 13.32
C VAL A 230 14.91 -1.29 12.83
N ASP A 231 14.38 -2.31 13.49
CA ASP A 231 13.04 -2.82 13.19
C ASP A 231 11.96 -1.79 13.58
N LEU A 232 11.29 -1.25 12.56
CA LEU A 232 10.19 -0.29 12.69
C LEU A 232 8.84 -0.92 12.33
N PHE A 233 8.78 -2.26 12.22
CA PHE A 233 7.53 -2.96 11.95
C PHE A 233 6.56 -2.78 13.12
N ASP A 234 5.32 -2.41 12.82
CA ASP A 234 4.19 -2.42 13.74
C ASP A 234 2.98 -2.95 12.96
N VAL A 235 2.36 -4.01 13.48
CA VAL A 235 1.26 -4.72 12.83
C VAL A 235 0.06 -3.82 12.55
N ARG A 236 -0.18 -2.84 13.42
CA ARG A 236 -1.35 -1.95 13.35
C ARG A 236 -1.22 -0.91 12.24
N ARG A 237 -0.02 -0.75 11.66
CA ARG A 237 0.24 0.16 10.53
C ARG A 237 -0.04 -0.53 9.20
N ARG A 238 -0.17 -1.85 9.20
CA ARG A 238 -0.19 -2.62 7.96
C ARG A 238 -1.51 -2.40 7.23
N PRO A 239 -1.50 -2.24 5.90
CA PRO A 239 -2.72 -2.00 5.12
C PRO A 239 -3.81 -3.03 5.38
N TRP A 240 -3.43 -4.29 5.55
CA TRP A 240 -4.32 -5.38 5.88
C TRP A 240 -5.02 -5.14 7.23
N TYR A 241 -4.27 -4.78 8.27
CA TYR A 241 -4.80 -4.49 9.60
C TYR A 241 -5.73 -3.26 9.55
N THR A 242 -5.31 -2.16 8.92
CA THR A 242 -6.11 -0.92 8.91
C THR A 242 -7.42 -1.07 8.11
N GLN A 243 -7.41 -1.86 7.03
CA GLN A 243 -8.59 -2.14 6.22
C GLN A 243 -9.57 -3.11 6.91
N GLY A 244 -9.06 -4.08 7.68
CA GLY A 244 -9.87 -4.95 8.53
C GLY A 244 -10.48 -4.22 9.73
N ALA A 245 -9.66 -3.42 10.43
CA ALA A 245 -10.04 -2.75 11.66
C ALA A 245 -11.08 -1.64 11.48
N SER A 246 -11.13 -0.99 10.30
CA SER A 246 -12.00 0.16 10.03
C SER A 246 -12.72 0.09 8.68
N SER A 247 -13.92 0.69 8.60
CA SER A 247 -14.61 0.88 7.32
C SER A 247 -14.04 2.08 6.54
N PRO A 248 -14.20 2.12 5.20
CA PRO A 248 -13.76 3.23 4.38
C PRO A 248 -14.24 4.58 4.93
N LYS A 249 -13.43 5.62 4.76
CA LYS A 249 -13.71 6.94 5.35
C LYS A 249 -13.37 8.10 4.43
N ASP A 250 -14.16 9.15 4.54
CA ASP A 250 -13.92 10.47 3.97
C ASP A 250 -13.29 11.34 5.07
N MET A 251 -11.99 11.61 4.96
CA MET A 251 -11.18 12.27 5.99
C MET A 251 -10.77 13.69 5.58
N MET A 252 -11.14 14.69 6.37
CA MET A 252 -10.64 16.05 6.25
C MET A 252 -9.59 16.29 7.32
N ILE A 253 -8.34 16.54 6.91
CA ILE A 253 -7.27 16.92 7.82
C ILE A 253 -7.21 18.45 7.86
N ILE A 254 -7.39 19.04 9.04
CA ILE A 254 -7.36 20.49 9.25
C ILE A 254 -6.12 20.82 10.08
N ILE A 255 -5.25 21.66 9.50
CA ILE A 255 -3.97 22.03 10.10
C ILE A 255 -4.04 23.48 10.60
N ASP A 256 -3.76 23.69 11.87
CA ASP A 256 -3.52 25.03 12.41
C ASP A 256 -2.19 25.57 11.88
N THR A 257 -2.25 26.68 11.15
CA THR A 257 -1.07 27.42 10.64
C THR A 257 -0.95 28.80 11.30
N SER A 258 -1.51 28.99 12.49
CA SER A 258 -1.34 30.22 13.26
C SER A 258 0.09 30.42 13.75
N GLY A 259 0.43 31.64 14.14
CA GLY A 259 1.77 31.99 14.62
C GLY A 259 2.23 31.18 15.84
N SER A 260 1.32 30.60 16.64
CA SER A 260 1.69 29.79 17.83
C SER A 260 2.35 28.47 17.46
N VAL A 261 1.96 27.86 16.33
CA VAL A 261 2.55 26.59 15.87
C VAL A 261 3.91 26.78 15.19
N HIS A 262 4.43 28.00 15.05
CA HIS A 262 5.68 28.26 14.35
C HIS A 262 6.87 27.47 14.94
N GLY A 263 7.79 27.03 14.10
CA GLY A 263 8.98 26.27 14.51
C GLY A 263 8.70 24.78 14.72
N GLN A 264 9.03 24.24 15.90
CA GLN A 264 9.03 22.80 16.17
C GLN A 264 7.63 22.18 16.09
N ALA A 265 6.58 22.88 16.55
CA ALA A 265 5.22 22.38 16.54
C ALA A 265 4.73 22.13 15.10
N LEU A 266 4.92 23.08 14.19
CA LEU A 266 4.58 22.90 12.77
C LEU A 266 5.35 21.75 12.12
N GLN A 267 6.64 21.56 12.46
CA GLN A 267 7.41 20.41 11.95
C GLN A 267 6.83 19.07 12.44
N LEU A 268 6.45 18.99 13.71
CA LEU A 268 5.78 17.81 14.26
C LEU A 268 4.41 17.57 13.61
N ILE A 269 3.64 18.63 13.36
CA ILE A 269 2.36 18.57 12.65
C ILE A 269 2.56 18.01 11.24
N LYS A 270 3.53 18.52 10.47
CA LYS A 270 3.84 18.03 9.11
C LYS A 270 4.12 16.52 9.10
N VAL A 271 4.94 16.05 10.04
CA VAL A 271 5.25 14.62 10.16
C VAL A 271 4.05 13.81 10.63
N ALA A 272 3.22 14.35 11.53
CA ALA A 272 2.00 13.69 11.99
C ALA A 272 0.95 13.56 10.88
N VAL A 273 0.81 14.57 10.02
CA VAL A 273 -0.06 14.52 8.84
C VAL A 273 0.43 13.47 7.85
N LYS A 274 1.73 13.41 7.58
CA LYS A 274 2.31 12.33 6.76
C LYS A 274 1.98 10.95 7.35
N SER A 275 2.17 10.77 8.66
CA SER A 275 1.83 9.53 9.34
C SER A 275 0.32 9.21 9.32
N LEU A 276 -0.57 10.22 9.29
CA LEU A 276 -2.01 10.03 9.12
C LEU A 276 -2.34 9.54 7.70
N LEU A 277 -1.74 10.17 6.67
CA LEU A 277 -1.92 9.76 5.27
C LEU A 277 -1.46 8.31 5.03
N ASP A 278 -0.39 7.88 5.70
CA ASP A 278 0.12 6.51 5.59
C ASP A 278 -0.87 5.47 6.12
N THR A 279 -1.79 5.84 7.02
CA THR A 279 -2.84 4.94 7.51
C THR A 279 -4.02 4.75 6.54
N LEU A 280 -4.13 5.59 5.50
CA LEU A 280 -5.23 5.56 4.55
C LEU A 280 -4.99 4.53 3.45
N GLY A 281 -6.02 3.70 3.21
CA GLY A 281 -6.09 2.75 2.11
C GLY A 281 -6.70 3.36 0.86
N GLU A 282 -6.71 2.60 -0.24
CA GLU A 282 -7.19 3.08 -1.54
C GLU A 282 -8.71 3.34 -1.59
N ASN A 283 -9.48 2.71 -0.70
CA ASN A 283 -10.92 2.94 -0.57
C ASN A 283 -11.27 4.20 0.24
N ASP A 284 -10.28 4.87 0.83
CA ASP A 284 -10.47 6.09 1.59
C ASP A 284 -10.36 7.34 0.70
N PHE A 285 -11.06 8.39 1.07
CA PHE A 285 -10.95 9.71 0.43
C PHE A 285 -10.40 10.72 1.44
N VAL A 286 -9.55 11.62 0.97
CA VAL A 286 -8.88 12.60 1.82
C VAL A 286 -8.70 13.93 1.12
N ASN A 287 -8.76 15.01 1.89
CA ASN A 287 -8.14 16.28 1.54
C ASN A 287 -7.61 16.95 2.81
N ILE A 288 -6.77 17.96 2.61
CA ILE A 288 -6.08 18.69 3.67
C ILE A 288 -6.39 20.18 3.51
N ALA A 289 -6.91 20.76 4.58
CA ALA A 289 -7.11 22.19 4.72
C ALA A 289 -6.16 22.73 5.79
N HIS A 290 -5.81 24.00 5.67
CA HIS A 290 -5.13 24.73 6.73
C HIS A 290 -5.95 25.96 7.10
N PHE A 291 -5.76 26.46 8.32
CA PHE A 291 -6.41 27.67 8.78
C PHE A 291 -5.48 28.52 9.64
N SER A 292 -5.63 29.82 9.49
CA SER A 292 -5.16 30.81 10.46
C SER A 292 -6.32 31.76 10.74
N LYS A 293 -6.38 32.92 10.05
CA LYS A 293 -7.54 33.81 10.05
C LYS A 293 -8.66 33.28 9.15
N ASP A 294 -8.27 32.81 7.98
CA ASP A 294 -9.13 32.22 6.95
C ASP A 294 -8.74 30.74 6.76
N ALA A 295 -9.60 29.95 6.09
CA ALA A 295 -9.39 28.53 5.84
C ALA A 295 -9.40 28.22 4.34
N SER A 296 -8.43 27.44 3.88
CA SER A 296 -8.29 27.03 2.48
C SER A 296 -7.66 25.66 2.34
N PHE A 297 -7.83 25.03 1.16
CA PHE A 297 -7.14 23.79 0.85
C PHE A 297 -5.63 24.01 0.71
N VAL A 298 -4.85 23.02 1.15
CA VAL A 298 -3.39 23.03 1.05
C VAL A 298 -2.92 22.65 -0.35
N SER A 299 -3.73 21.86 -1.07
CA SER A 299 -3.36 21.24 -2.33
C SER A 299 -4.11 21.83 -3.53
N CYS A 300 -3.65 21.52 -4.74
CA CYS A 300 -4.24 21.98 -5.99
C CYS A 300 -5.41 21.11 -6.50
N PHE A 301 -6.00 20.25 -5.67
CA PHE A 301 -7.02 19.29 -6.09
C PHE A 301 -8.43 19.89 -6.19
N ASN A 302 -8.70 20.71 -7.23
CA ASN A 302 -10.04 21.22 -7.63
C ASN A 302 -11.03 21.46 -6.46
N ASP A 303 -10.51 21.93 -5.33
CA ASP A 303 -11.18 22.11 -4.05
C ASP A 303 -12.15 20.97 -3.62
N THR A 304 -11.71 19.71 -3.69
CA THR A 304 -12.56 18.57 -3.30
C THR A 304 -11.79 17.35 -2.77
N PHE A 305 -12.47 16.38 -2.19
CA PHE A 305 -11.82 15.16 -1.69
C PHE A 305 -11.33 14.29 -2.83
N VAL A 306 -10.15 13.70 -2.64
CA VAL A 306 -9.53 12.79 -3.62
C VAL A 306 -9.29 11.43 -3.00
N GLN A 307 -9.32 10.39 -3.84
CA GLN A 307 -8.99 9.04 -3.40
C GLN A 307 -7.56 9.00 -2.86
N ALA A 308 -7.34 8.31 -1.73
CA ALA A 308 -6.06 8.22 -1.03
C ALA A 308 -5.07 7.22 -1.69
N ASN A 309 -4.94 7.29 -3.02
CA ASN A 309 -3.94 6.51 -3.76
C ASN A 309 -2.51 7.03 -3.50
N TYR A 310 -1.50 6.23 -3.87
CA TYR A 310 -0.08 6.57 -3.65
C TYR A 310 0.31 7.94 -4.23
N ARG A 311 -0.15 8.25 -5.46
CA ARG A 311 0.18 9.50 -6.17
C ARG A 311 -0.41 10.72 -5.45
N ASN A 312 -1.68 10.67 -5.08
CA ASN A 312 -2.39 11.75 -4.40
C ASN A 312 -1.83 11.98 -3.00
N LYS A 313 -1.53 10.91 -2.24
CA LYS A 313 -0.87 11.03 -0.93
C LYS A 313 0.50 11.73 -1.05
N LYS A 314 1.28 11.43 -2.09
CA LYS A 314 2.57 12.08 -2.33
C LYS A 314 2.43 13.57 -2.66
N ILE A 315 1.41 13.95 -3.44
CA ILE A 315 1.10 15.36 -3.75
C ILE A 315 0.67 16.10 -2.49
N LEU A 316 -0.25 15.53 -1.70
CA LEU A 316 -0.70 16.09 -0.42
C LEU A 316 0.47 16.28 0.56
N THR A 317 1.36 15.29 0.65
CA THR A 317 2.54 15.35 1.52
C THR A 317 3.46 16.52 1.14
N LYS A 318 3.77 16.67 -0.16
CA LYS A 318 4.58 17.80 -0.66
C LYS A 318 3.92 19.15 -0.40
N ALA A 319 2.60 19.24 -0.54
CA ALA A 319 1.87 20.47 -0.29
C ALA A 319 1.93 20.86 1.21
N VAL A 320 1.82 19.87 2.11
CA VAL A 320 1.97 20.07 3.57
C VAL A 320 3.40 20.50 3.95
N GLU A 321 4.43 19.99 3.27
CA GLU A 321 5.83 20.39 3.52
C GLU A 321 6.07 21.89 3.28
N ASN A 322 5.33 22.51 2.36
CA ASN A 322 5.47 23.93 2.01
C ASN A 322 4.72 24.89 2.94
N LEU A 323 3.91 24.38 3.89
CA LEU A 323 3.13 25.24 4.80
C LEU A 323 4.03 26.09 5.71
N THR A 324 3.61 27.33 5.93
CA THR A 324 4.24 28.29 6.85
C THR A 324 3.22 28.79 7.86
N ALA A 325 3.68 29.16 9.05
CA ALA A 325 2.83 29.63 10.14
C ALA A 325 2.75 31.17 10.15
N HIS A 326 1.53 31.71 10.17
CA HIS A 326 1.24 33.14 10.21
C HIS A 326 -0.14 33.43 10.84
N ASP A 327 -0.36 34.67 11.29
CA ASP A 327 -1.64 35.16 11.86
C ASP A 327 -2.13 34.44 13.13
N MET A 328 -3.38 34.73 13.52
CA MET A 328 -4.04 34.19 14.72
C MET A 328 -4.95 33.02 14.37
N ALA A 329 -5.04 32.01 15.26
CA ALA A 329 -5.90 30.85 15.07
C ALA A 329 -7.39 31.21 15.17
N ASN A 330 -8.16 30.84 14.14
CA ASN A 330 -9.62 30.93 14.14
C ASN A 330 -10.24 29.55 13.88
N PHE A 331 -10.47 28.79 14.97
CA PHE A 331 -11.07 27.45 14.88
C PHE A 331 -12.46 27.46 14.25
N LYS A 332 -13.24 28.55 14.41
CA LYS A 332 -14.59 28.65 13.86
C LYS A 332 -14.58 28.57 12.34
N GLU A 333 -13.72 29.35 11.68
CA GLU A 333 -13.61 29.32 10.21
C GLU A 333 -13.03 28.00 9.70
N GLY A 334 -12.03 27.42 10.38
CA GLY A 334 -11.48 26.11 10.02
C GLY A 334 -12.53 24.99 10.02
N PHE A 335 -13.34 24.88 11.09
CA PHE A 335 -14.39 23.87 11.16
C PHE A 335 -15.56 24.15 10.22
N LYS A 336 -15.96 25.42 10.08
CA LYS A 336 -17.03 25.83 9.15
C LYS A 336 -16.67 25.45 7.72
N PHE A 337 -15.46 25.76 7.29
CA PHE A 337 -14.94 25.36 5.98
C PHE A 337 -15.04 23.85 5.80
N ALA A 338 -14.52 23.05 6.75
CA ALA A 338 -14.56 21.60 6.63
C ALA A 338 -15.99 21.03 6.51
N PHE A 339 -16.94 21.52 7.30
CA PHE A 339 -18.34 21.07 7.20
C PHE A 339 -18.98 21.42 5.85
N GLU A 340 -18.71 22.61 5.32
CA GLU A 340 -19.17 23.03 4.00
C GLU A 340 -18.57 22.13 2.90
N GLN A 341 -17.28 21.76 3.01
CA GLN A 341 -16.64 20.84 2.07
C GLN A 341 -17.25 19.43 2.12
N PHE A 342 -17.60 18.91 3.29
CA PHE A 342 -18.33 17.65 3.40
C PHE A 342 -19.73 17.72 2.76
N GLU A 343 -20.44 18.84 2.92
CA GLU A 343 -21.74 19.04 2.24
C GLU A 343 -21.61 19.04 0.73
N LEU A 344 -20.64 19.77 0.18
CA LEU A 344 -20.35 19.79 -1.25
C LEU A 344 -19.96 18.40 -1.75
N PHE A 345 -19.12 17.69 -1.01
CA PHE A 345 -18.66 16.36 -1.40
C PHE A 345 -19.80 15.32 -1.38
N ARG A 346 -20.67 15.33 -0.35
CA ARG A 346 -21.86 14.47 -0.32
C ARG A 346 -22.78 14.68 -1.52
N ASN A 347 -22.97 15.92 -1.96
CA ASN A 347 -23.80 16.22 -3.12
C ASN A 347 -23.19 15.67 -4.41
N LYS A 348 -21.87 15.84 -4.61
CA LYS A 348 -21.14 15.24 -5.75
C LYS A 348 -21.15 13.71 -5.69
N SER A 349 -21.02 13.14 -4.50
CA SER A 349 -21.02 11.70 -4.25
C SER A 349 -22.32 11.04 -4.73
N LYS A 350 -23.46 11.65 -4.44
CA LYS A 350 -24.78 11.15 -4.87
C LYS A 350 -24.97 11.17 -6.39
N GLN A 351 -24.29 12.07 -7.09
CA GLN A 351 -24.42 12.23 -8.55
C GLN A 351 -23.48 11.29 -9.31
N ASN A 352 -22.24 11.17 -8.86
CA ASN A 352 -21.18 10.50 -9.62
C ASN A 352 -20.69 9.18 -8.98
N GLY A 353 -21.25 8.78 -7.83
CA GLY A 353 -20.81 7.58 -7.10
C GLY A 353 -19.41 7.69 -6.48
N VAL A 354 -18.94 8.91 -6.21
CA VAL A 354 -17.57 9.17 -5.70
C VAL A 354 -17.59 9.36 -4.18
N GLY A 355 -16.66 8.76 -3.43
CA GLY A 355 -16.56 8.89 -1.97
C GLY A 355 -16.78 7.58 -1.21
N ALA A 356 -16.37 7.55 0.05
CA ALA A 356 -16.48 6.35 0.89
C ALA A 356 -17.91 6.08 1.38
N GLN A 357 -18.76 7.12 1.44
CA GLN A 357 -20.18 7.05 1.85
C GLN A 357 -20.44 6.34 3.19
N CYS A 358 -19.42 6.27 4.05
CA CYS A 358 -19.46 5.55 5.32
C CYS A 358 -19.08 6.48 6.48
N ASN A 359 -17.81 6.54 6.86
CA ASN A 359 -17.37 7.42 7.95
C ASN A 359 -16.93 8.78 7.42
N GLU A 360 -17.46 9.86 7.99
CA GLU A 360 -16.94 11.21 7.80
C GLU A 360 -16.13 11.62 9.02
N VAL A 361 -14.88 12.04 8.81
CA VAL A 361 -13.93 12.28 9.89
C VAL A 361 -13.17 13.58 9.70
N ILE A 362 -13.10 14.39 10.75
CA ILE A 362 -12.24 15.57 10.81
C ILE A 362 -11.07 15.28 11.75
N MET A 363 -9.85 15.52 11.28
CA MET A 363 -8.61 15.43 12.08
C MET A 363 -8.04 16.85 12.25
N LEU A 364 -8.14 17.43 13.44
CA LEU A 364 -7.54 18.73 13.77
C LEU A 364 -6.14 18.52 14.37
N LEU A 365 -5.13 19.22 13.82
CA LEU A 365 -3.79 19.29 14.41
C LEU A 365 -3.46 20.75 14.78
N THR A 366 -3.16 20.99 16.07
CA THR A 366 -2.88 22.32 16.64
C THR A 366 -1.97 22.18 17.86
N ASP A 367 -1.32 23.26 18.30
CA ASP A 367 -0.51 23.29 19.52
C ASP A 367 -1.34 23.58 20.79
N GLY A 368 -2.63 23.86 20.67
CA GLY A 368 -3.56 24.10 21.77
C GLY A 368 -4.56 25.22 21.47
N GLY A 369 -5.38 25.61 22.45
CA GLY A 369 -6.30 26.72 22.25
C GLY A 369 -7.31 26.88 23.37
N THR A 370 -7.86 28.09 23.50
CA THR A 370 -8.89 28.42 24.50
C THR A 370 -10.30 28.45 23.92
N ASP A 371 -10.45 28.81 22.64
CA ASP A 371 -11.75 28.81 21.96
C ASP A 371 -12.17 27.40 21.54
N ASN A 372 -13.44 27.07 21.73
CA ASN A 372 -13.99 25.73 21.52
C ASN A 372 -14.96 25.62 20.32
N ALA A 373 -15.03 26.63 19.45
CA ALA A 373 -15.81 26.62 18.19
C ALA A 373 -17.25 26.04 18.31
N LYS A 374 -17.83 26.14 19.51
CA LYS A 374 -19.06 25.44 19.88
C LYS A 374 -20.20 25.73 18.91
N GLU A 375 -20.43 27.01 18.61
CA GLU A 375 -21.46 27.51 17.70
C GLU A 375 -21.46 26.81 16.33
N VAL A 376 -20.27 26.47 15.81
CA VAL A 376 -20.14 25.77 14.52
C VAL A 376 -20.63 24.33 14.64
N PHE A 377 -20.30 23.63 15.71
CA PHE A 377 -20.77 22.27 15.93
C PHE A 377 -22.29 22.22 16.17
N GLU A 378 -22.85 23.17 16.92
CA GLU A 378 -24.31 23.26 17.16
C GLU A 378 -25.08 23.48 15.85
N LYS A 379 -24.49 24.23 14.92
CA LYS A 379 -25.11 24.54 13.62
C LYS A 379 -24.96 23.42 12.59
N TYR A 380 -23.76 22.88 12.41
CA TYR A 380 -23.47 22.00 11.26
C TYR A 380 -23.50 20.50 11.58
N ASN A 381 -23.14 20.08 12.81
CA ASN A 381 -22.94 18.65 13.13
C ASN A 381 -24.01 18.08 14.08
N TRP A 382 -24.36 18.80 15.15
CA TRP A 382 -25.28 18.29 16.18
C TRP A 382 -26.71 18.03 15.68
N PRO A 383 -27.29 18.84 14.76
CA PRO A 383 -28.60 18.55 14.19
C PRO A 383 -28.63 17.24 13.39
N LYS A 384 -27.47 16.80 12.88
CA LYS A 384 -27.29 15.56 12.12
C LYS A 384 -26.84 14.39 13.02
N ASN A 385 -27.21 14.43 14.30
CA ASN A 385 -26.83 13.42 15.30
C ASN A 385 -25.31 13.17 15.37
N LYS A 386 -24.51 14.23 15.17
CA LYS A 386 -23.03 14.17 15.22
C LYS A 386 -22.49 13.13 14.22
N SER A 387 -22.94 13.21 12.97
CA SER A 387 -22.55 12.28 11.90
C SER A 387 -21.05 12.33 11.62
N VAL A 388 -20.46 13.53 11.66
CA VAL A 388 -19.02 13.73 11.49
C VAL A 388 -18.30 13.57 12.82
N ARG A 389 -17.30 12.69 12.86
CA ARG A 389 -16.47 12.48 14.05
C ARG A 389 -15.28 13.42 14.04
N VAL A 390 -14.99 14.04 15.19
CA VAL A 390 -13.90 15.03 15.30
C VAL A 390 -12.80 14.51 16.20
N PHE A 391 -11.62 14.32 15.65
CA PHE A 391 -10.40 13.96 16.37
C PHE A 391 -9.50 15.16 16.47
N THR A 392 -8.88 15.34 17.63
CA THR A 392 -8.02 16.50 17.89
C THR A 392 -6.67 16.04 18.43
N TYR A 393 -5.61 16.52 17.81
CA TYR A 393 -4.22 16.26 18.18
C TYR A 393 -3.59 17.55 18.71
N ALA A 394 -3.19 17.54 19.98
CA ALA A 394 -2.35 18.57 20.54
C ALA A 394 -0.89 18.23 20.24
N VAL A 395 -0.19 19.09 19.49
CA VAL A 395 1.14 18.81 18.96
C VAL A 395 2.18 19.78 19.50
N GLY A 396 3.30 19.22 19.97
CA GLY A 396 4.43 19.97 20.50
C GLY A 396 4.51 19.94 22.03
N PRO A 397 5.63 20.44 22.59
CA PRO A 397 5.86 20.48 24.03
C PRO A 397 5.08 21.60 24.76
N THR A 398 3.99 22.09 24.18
CA THR A 398 3.40 23.40 24.52
C THR A 398 2.66 23.47 25.85
N ALA A 399 2.81 24.62 26.51
CA ALA A 399 2.13 25.04 27.75
C ALA A 399 0.68 25.54 27.51
N ASN A 400 0.16 25.43 26.29
CA ASN A 400 -1.15 25.93 25.92
C ASN A 400 -2.26 25.03 26.50
N PRO A 401 -3.38 25.61 26.97
CA PRO A 401 -4.49 24.82 27.49
C PRO A 401 -5.05 23.91 26.40
N THR A 402 -5.19 22.62 26.74
CA THR A 402 -5.74 21.60 25.83
C THR A 402 -7.20 21.26 26.14
N SER A 403 -7.81 21.96 27.10
CA SER A 403 -9.19 21.72 27.55
C SER A 403 -10.21 21.95 26.45
N ALA A 404 -10.06 23.03 25.65
CA ALA A 404 -11.00 23.36 24.58
C ALA A 404 -10.97 22.30 23.46
N ILE A 405 -9.78 21.96 22.95
CA ILE A 405 -9.62 20.96 21.90
C ILE A 405 -10.05 19.56 22.37
N ARG A 406 -9.78 19.20 23.62
CA ARG A 406 -10.28 17.95 24.23
C ARG A 406 -11.81 17.94 24.28
N TRP A 407 -12.42 19.05 24.68
CA TRP A 407 -13.87 19.20 24.69
C TRP A 407 -14.48 19.05 23.29
N MET A 408 -13.83 19.58 22.25
CA MET A 408 -14.29 19.44 20.86
C MET A 408 -14.34 17.97 20.42
N ALA A 409 -13.31 17.17 20.73
CA ALA A 409 -13.29 15.75 20.43
C ALA A 409 -14.36 14.96 21.21
N CYS A 410 -14.45 15.18 22.54
CA CYS A 410 -15.43 14.51 23.39
C CYS A 410 -16.87 14.83 22.97
N SER A 411 -17.14 16.08 22.59
CA SER A 411 -18.49 16.52 22.20
C SER A 411 -18.96 15.94 20.87
N ASN A 412 -18.04 15.49 20.00
CA ASN A 412 -18.31 15.02 18.64
C ASN A 412 -17.91 13.55 18.41
N ARG A 413 -18.01 12.69 19.44
CA ARG A 413 -17.77 11.23 19.36
C ARG A 413 -16.41 10.83 18.76
N GLY A 414 -15.39 11.67 18.91
CA GLY A 414 -14.04 11.36 18.46
C GLY A 414 -13.10 11.01 19.61
N TYR A 415 -11.83 11.37 19.44
CA TYR A 415 -10.77 11.08 20.42
C TYR A 415 -9.76 12.23 20.49
N PHE A 416 -9.19 12.41 21.67
CA PHE A 416 -8.15 13.40 21.94
C PHE A 416 -6.81 12.71 22.16
N SER A 417 -5.78 13.14 21.44
CA SER A 417 -4.42 12.62 21.56
C SER A 417 -3.41 13.77 21.71
N GLN A 418 -2.35 13.53 22.47
CA GLN A 418 -1.21 14.44 22.61
C GLN A 418 0.03 13.85 21.94
N ILE A 419 0.73 14.68 21.16
CA ILE A 419 1.95 14.34 20.43
C ILE A 419 3.07 15.28 20.94
N PRO A 420 3.76 14.92 22.03
CA PRO A 420 4.79 15.78 22.60
C PRO A 420 6.09 15.81 21.77
N ALA A 421 6.38 14.74 21.04
CA ALA A 421 7.64 14.56 20.31
C ALA A 421 7.47 13.62 19.10
N MET A 422 8.47 13.58 18.22
CA MET A 422 8.46 12.76 17.01
C MET A 422 8.23 11.27 17.29
N GLY A 423 8.86 10.72 18.34
CA GLY A 423 8.69 9.31 18.72
C GLY A 423 7.26 8.95 19.14
N ALA A 424 6.43 9.93 19.52
CA ALA A 424 5.03 9.71 19.90
C ALA A 424 4.10 9.57 18.69
N ILE A 425 4.44 10.22 17.56
CA ILE A 425 3.55 10.41 16.40
C ILE A 425 2.96 9.07 15.97
N ARG A 426 3.87 8.14 15.74
CA ARG A 426 3.61 6.81 15.20
C ARG A 426 2.57 6.01 15.97
N SER A 427 2.64 5.99 17.30
CA SER A 427 1.67 5.32 18.16
C SER A 427 0.37 6.13 18.30
N LYS A 428 0.47 7.45 18.53
CA LYS A 428 -0.69 8.29 18.87
C LYS A 428 -1.64 8.53 17.70
N VAL A 429 -1.11 8.56 16.47
CA VAL A 429 -1.91 8.70 15.26
C VAL A 429 -2.87 7.53 15.11
N GLN A 430 -2.47 6.30 15.41
CA GLN A 430 -3.28 5.10 15.16
C GLN A 430 -4.51 4.93 16.06
N HIS A 431 -4.60 5.65 17.18
CA HIS A 431 -5.70 5.51 18.13
C HIS A 431 -7.09 5.81 17.54
N TYR A 432 -7.18 6.60 16.47
CA TYR A 432 -8.47 6.89 15.84
C TYR A 432 -9.13 5.63 15.25
N ILE A 433 -8.33 4.66 14.78
CA ILE A 433 -8.82 3.42 14.19
C ILE A 433 -9.65 2.64 15.21
N GLY A 434 -9.18 2.54 16.46
CA GLY A 434 -9.93 1.90 17.55
C GLY A 434 -11.27 2.57 17.88
N VAL A 435 -11.46 3.85 17.53
CA VAL A 435 -12.74 4.54 17.70
C VAL A 435 -13.67 4.29 16.51
N LEU A 436 -13.14 4.28 15.29
CA LEU A 436 -13.88 3.93 14.07
C LEU A 436 -14.28 2.44 14.03
N ALA A 437 -13.53 1.60 14.74
CA ALA A 437 -13.77 0.18 14.92
C ALA A 437 -15.08 -0.16 15.68
N ARG A 438 -15.50 0.69 16.62
CA ARG A 438 -16.58 0.37 17.60
C ARG A 438 -17.95 0.01 16.97
N PRO A 439 -18.47 0.73 15.96
CA PRO A 439 -19.75 0.39 15.36
C PRO A 439 -19.74 -0.95 14.65
N LEU A 440 -18.59 -1.33 14.06
CA LEU A 440 -18.43 -2.63 13.42
C LEU A 440 -18.55 -3.75 14.47
N ALA A 441 -17.95 -3.54 15.65
CA ALA A 441 -18.05 -4.47 16.78
C ALA A 441 -19.46 -4.61 17.34
N LEU A 442 -20.20 -3.52 17.45
CA LEU A 442 -21.58 -3.58 17.92
C LEU A 442 -22.52 -4.32 16.96
N ASN A 443 -22.27 -4.20 15.65
CA ASN A 443 -23.16 -4.78 14.65
C ASN A 443 -22.95 -6.30 14.45
N HIS A 444 -21.91 -6.91 15.07
CA HIS A 444 -21.53 -8.32 14.92
C HIS A 444 -21.51 -8.79 13.45
N SER A 445 -21.26 -7.87 12.52
CA SER A 445 -21.33 -8.17 11.10
C SER A 445 -20.04 -8.85 10.69
N GLU A 446 -20.12 -10.12 10.31
CA GLU A 446 -19.02 -10.84 9.68
C GLU A 446 -18.61 -10.13 8.40
N TYR A 447 -17.47 -9.42 8.40
CA TYR A 447 -17.00 -8.69 7.23
C TYR A 447 -15.56 -9.08 6.91
N ILE A 448 -15.41 -9.95 5.91
CA ILE A 448 -14.12 -10.37 5.36
C ILE A 448 -13.72 -9.38 4.28
N LYS A 449 -12.48 -8.87 4.33
CA LYS A 449 -11.92 -8.00 3.30
C LYS A 449 -10.64 -8.57 2.70
N TRP A 450 -10.46 -8.22 1.45
CA TRP A 450 -9.27 -8.45 0.67
C TRP A 450 -8.44 -7.18 0.67
N ALA A 451 -7.21 -7.27 1.16
CA ALA A 451 -6.25 -6.20 0.97
C ALA A 451 -5.80 -6.16 -0.50
N GLY A 452 -5.48 -4.97 -0.99
CA GLY A 452 -4.73 -4.82 -2.23
C GLY A 452 -3.39 -5.55 -2.16
N VAL A 453 -2.81 -5.86 -3.31
CA VAL A 453 -1.53 -6.59 -3.40
C VAL A 453 -0.41 -5.76 -2.79
N TYR A 454 0.37 -6.34 -1.86
CA TYR A 454 1.53 -5.66 -1.26
C TYR A 454 2.71 -6.64 -1.06
N GLN A 455 3.91 -6.09 -0.97
CA GLN A 455 5.10 -6.87 -0.61
C GLN A 455 5.12 -7.09 0.90
N ASP A 456 5.13 -8.36 1.31
CA ASP A 456 5.17 -8.69 2.73
C ASP A 456 6.54 -8.38 3.33
N SER A 457 6.56 -7.84 4.54
CA SER A 457 7.79 -7.54 5.27
C SER A 457 8.59 -8.78 5.67
N HIS A 458 7.95 -9.94 5.65
CA HIS A 458 8.53 -11.21 6.08
C HIS A 458 8.86 -12.17 4.92
N ALA A 459 8.35 -11.92 3.71
CA ALA A 459 8.53 -12.80 2.55
C ALA A 459 9.63 -12.29 1.61
N PHE A 460 10.49 -13.19 1.13
CA PHE A 460 11.74 -12.87 0.44
C PHE A 460 11.57 -12.32 -0.99
N SER A 461 10.41 -12.51 -1.62
CA SER A 461 10.20 -12.07 -3.01
C SER A 461 8.73 -11.97 -3.47
N SER A 462 7.75 -12.31 -2.63
CA SER A 462 6.36 -12.47 -3.08
C SER A 462 5.47 -11.28 -2.72
N LEU A 463 4.73 -10.84 -3.74
CA LEU A 463 3.53 -10.02 -3.59
C LEU A 463 2.43 -10.90 -2.96
N LEU A 464 1.85 -10.46 -1.85
CA LEU A 464 0.77 -11.18 -1.16
C LEU A 464 -0.56 -10.45 -1.32
N VAL A 465 -1.63 -11.24 -1.44
CA VAL A 465 -3.00 -10.81 -1.13
C VAL A 465 -3.31 -11.31 0.28
N ALA A 466 -3.77 -10.42 1.13
CA ALA A 466 -3.99 -10.73 2.54
C ALA A 466 -5.48 -10.66 2.88
N TYR A 467 -5.96 -11.68 3.56
CA TYR A 467 -7.35 -11.90 3.96
C TYR A 467 -7.55 -11.42 5.40
N CYS A 468 -8.23 -10.29 5.57
CA CYS A 468 -8.47 -9.77 6.92
C CYS A 468 -9.87 -10.11 7.37
N TYR A 469 -9.96 -10.67 8.57
CA TYR A 469 -11.22 -10.77 9.28
C TYR A 469 -11.07 -10.15 10.65
N LYS A 470 -12.03 -9.31 10.97
CA LYS A 470 -12.07 -8.63 12.25
C LYS A 470 -12.75 -9.50 13.29
N MET A 471 -12.07 -9.65 14.41
CA MET A 471 -12.51 -10.39 15.58
C MET A 471 -13.13 -9.44 16.61
N PHE A 472 -14.25 -9.83 17.19
CA PHE A 472 -14.96 -9.07 18.21
C PHE A 472 -14.85 -9.80 19.55
N SER A 473 -13.88 -9.41 20.39
CA SER A 473 -13.88 -9.82 21.80
C SER A 473 -14.27 -8.63 22.69
N ALA A 474 -15.13 -8.89 23.68
CA ALA A 474 -15.58 -7.91 24.67
C ALA A 474 -14.43 -7.26 25.49
N ILE A 475 -13.21 -7.83 25.40
CA ILE A 475 -12.04 -7.41 26.18
C ILE A 475 -10.97 -6.74 25.29
N THR A 476 -10.97 -6.90 23.96
CA THR A 476 -10.00 -6.24 23.05
C THR A 476 -10.39 -6.49 21.58
N ASP A 477 -10.23 -5.50 20.70
CA ASP A 477 -10.44 -5.65 19.24
C ASP A 477 -9.21 -6.35 18.63
N PHE A 478 -9.40 -7.38 17.79
CA PHE A 478 -8.28 -8.12 17.19
C PHE A 478 -8.52 -8.39 15.70
N ASP A 479 -7.46 -8.61 14.92
CA ASP A 479 -7.57 -9.00 13.51
C ASP A 479 -6.73 -10.26 13.26
N ILE A 480 -7.36 -11.32 12.74
CA ILE A 480 -6.65 -12.51 12.23
C ILE A 480 -6.55 -12.38 10.72
N LEU A 481 -5.38 -12.74 10.22
CA LEU A 481 -5.03 -12.69 8.82
C LEU A 481 -4.59 -14.08 8.37
N LEU A 482 -5.16 -14.55 7.27
CA LEU A 482 -4.54 -15.63 6.50
C LEU A 482 -3.98 -15.02 5.23
N CYS A 483 -2.75 -15.33 4.89
CA CYS A 483 -2.18 -15.03 3.59
C CYS A 483 -2.20 -16.33 2.79
N ASP A 484 -2.78 -16.28 1.60
CA ASP A 484 -2.70 -17.36 0.63
C ASP A 484 -2.22 -16.78 -0.70
N TYR A 485 -1.26 -17.46 -1.30
CA TYR A 485 -0.81 -17.19 -2.66
C TYR A 485 -0.71 -18.52 -3.38
N GLU A 486 -1.51 -18.66 -4.43
CA GLU A 486 -1.23 -19.62 -5.48
C GLU A 486 -0.72 -18.85 -6.70
N GLN A 487 0.32 -19.38 -7.35
CA GLN A 487 0.53 -19.16 -8.78
C GLN A 487 -0.67 -19.81 -9.50
N ILE A 488 -1.79 -19.10 -9.59
CA ILE A 488 -3.00 -19.61 -10.25
C ILE A 488 -2.83 -19.62 -11.76
N ILE A 489 -1.93 -18.77 -12.26
CA ILE A 489 -1.67 -18.63 -13.68
C ILE A 489 -0.26 -19.17 -13.96
N ASN A 490 -0.16 -20.48 -14.16
CA ASN A 490 0.96 -21.06 -14.87
C ASN A 490 0.70 -20.89 -16.37
N PHE A 491 0.88 -19.68 -16.91
CA PHE A 491 1.10 -19.61 -18.34
C PHE A 491 2.46 -20.22 -18.59
N SER A 492 2.52 -21.34 -19.32
CA SER A 492 3.76 -21.77 -19.97
C SER A 492 4.14 -20.73 -21.03
N THR A 493 4.60 -19.55 -20.61
CA THR A 493 5.24 -18.60 -21.50
C THR A 493 6.65 -19.11 -21.76
N ARG A 494 6.76 -19.82 -22.88
CA ARG A 494 7.94 -20.58 -23.35
C ARG A 494 8.33 -21.75 -22.47
N TYR A 495 8.61 -22.87 -23.15
CA TYR A 495 9.48 -23.91 -22.63
C TYR A 495 10.76 -23.28 -22.06
N PRO A 496 11.25 -23.71 -20.89
CA PRO A 496 12.51 -23.21 -20.38
C PRO A 496 13.63 -23.68 -21.32
N ASP A 497 14.33 -22.76 -21.97
CA ASP A 497 15.57 -23.05 -22.70
C ASP A 497 16.75 -23.37 -21.74
N HIS A 498 16.49 -23.56 -20.44
CA HIS A 498 17.50 -23.94 -19.46
C HIS A 498 16.89 -24.49 -18.15
N ASP A 499 17.49 -25.54 -17.58
CA ASP A 499 16.99 -26.28 -16.40
C ASP A 499 16.86 -25.49 -15.07
N ASN A 500 17.18 -24.19 -15.04
CA ASN A 500 17.24 -23.39 -13.80
C ASN A 500 16.50 -22.04 -13.88
N TYR A 501 15.49 -21.89 -14.76
CA TYR A 501 14.73 -20.65 -14.86
C TYR A 501 13.22 -20.89 -14.63
N ASP A 502 12.72 -20.47 -13.47
CA ASP A 502 11.27 -20.36 -13.22
C ASP A 502 10.76 -19.06 -13.87
N PRO A 503 9.79 -19.11 -14.79
CA PRO A 503 9.25 -17.90 -15.40
C PRO A 503 8.43 -17.10 -14.39
N CYS A 504 8.79 -15.82 -14.21
CA CYS A 504 8.05 -14.88 -13.37
C CYS A 504 7.12 -13.99 -14.23
N LEU A 505 5.97 -13.65 -13.67
CA LEU A 505 4.81 -12.94 -14.26
C LEU A 505 5.10 -11.54 -14.87
N LEU A 506 6.34 -11.02 -14.75
CA LEU A 506 6.66 -9.63 -15.08
C LEU A 506 7.04 -9.39 -16.56
N ASN A 507 7.22 -10.44 -17.37
CA ASN A 507 7.65 -10.29 -18.77
C ASN A 507 6.52 -10.08 -19.78
N LEU A 508 5.24 -10.09 -19.37
CA LEU A 508 4.10 -9.95 -20.30
C LEU A 508 3.28 -8.67 -20.10
N CYS A 509 3.49 -7.92 -19.01
CA CYS A 509 2.73 -6.69 -18.73
C CYS A 509 3.56 -5.39 -18.86
N LEU A 510 4.85 -5.48 -19.18
CA LEU A 510 5.74 -4.31 -19.27
C LEU A 510 6.49 -4.25 -20.61
N GLU A 511 5.76 -4.25 -21.72
CA GLU A 511 6.22 -3.53 -22.92
C GLU A 511 5.42 -2.24 -23.05
N SER A 512 5.69 -1.31 -22.14
CA SER A 512 5.36 0.11 -22.34
C SER A 512 6.60 0.83 -22.84
N ASP A 513 6.48 1.43 -24.02
CA ASP A 513 7.47 2.24 -24.73
C ASP A 513 8.44 3.02 -23.79
N PRO A 514 9.74 2.69 -23.79
CA PRO A 514 10.76 3.35 -22.97
C PRO A 514 10.96 4.84 -23.28
N SER A 515 10.45 5.34 -24.41
CA SER A 515 10.58 6.75 -24.79
C SER A 515 9.67 7.69 -23.98
N ILE A 516 8.76 7.15 -23.17
CA ILE A 516 7.77 7.92 -22.38
C ILE A 516 8.20 8.09 -20.90
N TYR A 517 9.20 7.35 -20.41
CA TYR A 517 9.58 7.36 -18.99
C TYR A 517 11.11 7.39 -18.78
N PRO A 518 11.71 8.54 -18.43
CA PRO A 518 13.09 8.55 -17.97
C PRO A 518 13.18 7.91 -16.57
N ILE A 519 13.87 6.78 -16.49
CA ILE A 519 14.23 6.14 -15.22
C ILE A 519 15.32 6.99 -14.56
N VAL A 520 14.98 7.65 -13.45
CA VAL A 520 15.98 8.32 -12.60
C VAL A 520 16.44 7.35 -11.52
N SER A 521 17.67 6.89 -11.65
CA SER A 521 18.39 6.12 -10.63
C SER A 521 18.86 7.05 -9.51
N SER A 522 18.11 7.13 -8.42
CA SER A 522 18.62 7.28 -7.05
C SER A 522 17.49 7.62 -6.07
N THR A 523 17.36 6.85 -4.99
CA THR A 523 17.11 7.40 -3.65
C THR A 523 17.74 6.49 -2.60
N PRO A 524 18.61 7.01 -1.71
CA PRO A 524 18.84 6.40 -0.41
C PRO A 524 17.73 6.85 0.54
N HIS A 525 17.41 5.99 1.52
CA HIS A 525 16.46 6.15 2.63
C HIS A 525 15.06 5.57 2.39
N GLY A 526 14.82 4.47 3.11
CA GLY A 526 13.60 3.68 3.04
C GLY A 526 12.35 4.51 3.33
N ASN A 527 11.35 4.31 2.49
CA ASN A 527 9.92 4.43 2.79
C ASN A 527 9.12 3.86 1.60
N SER A 528 8.27 2.88 1.90
CA SER A 528 7.18 2.32 1.08
C SER A 528 7.56 1.87 -0.34
N ASP A 529 8.03 0.62 -0.45
CA ASP A 529 8.11 -0.10 -1.72
C ASP A 529 6.71 -0.60 -2.12
N HIS A 530 5.95 0.26 -2.80
CA HIS A 530 4.74 -0.13 -3.51
C HIS A 530 4.90 0.22 -4.99
N ILE A 531 5.20 -0.78 -5.80
CA ILE A 531 5.03 -0.72 -7.25
C ILE A 531 3.57 -1.09 -7.51
N ALA A 532 2.78 -0.12 -7.97
CA ALA A 532 1.38 -0.36 -8.32
C ALA A 532 1.29 -0.98 -9.72
N VAL A 533 0.65 -2.14 -9.83
CA VAL A 533 0.11 -2.66 -11.09
C VAL A 533 -1.39 -2.33 -11.09
N SER A 534 -1.80 -1.36 -11.92
CA SER A 534 -3.22 -1.03 -12.11
C SER A 534 -3.83 -2.01 -13.11
N LEU A 535 -4.76 -2.85 -12.65
CA LEU A 535 -5.59 -3.74 -13.48
C LEU A 535 -6.96 -3.13 -13.81
N GLY A 536 -7.16 -1.84 -13.53
CA GLY A 536 -8.37 -1.10 -13.87
C GLY A 536 -8.23 -0.43 -15.22
N ASP A 537 -8.50 -1.18 -16.29
CA ASP A 537 -8.94 -0.67 -17.61
C ASP A 537 -9.36 -1.79 -18.58
N LEU A 538 -9.27 -3.07 -18.17
CA LEU A 538 -9.67 -4.22 -18.99
C LEU A 538 -11.19 -4.51 -18.97
N LEU A 539 -11.97 -3.88 -18.07
CA LEU A 539 -13.40 -4.18 -17.88
C LEU A 539 -14.36 -3.08 -18.32
N THR A 540 -13.88 -1.94 -18.81
CA THR A 540 -14.72 -0.80 -19.24
C THR A 540 -14.85 -0.64 -20.76
N SER A 541 -14.20 -1.48 -21.57
CA SER A 541 -14.28 -1.40 -23.04
C SER A 541 -15.36 -2.27 -23.70
N LEU A 542 -16.15 -3.03 -22.92
CA LEU A 542 -17.18 -3.94 -23.45
C LEU A 542 -18.61 -3.36 -23.47
N SER A 543 -18.81 -2.09 -23.13
CA SER A 543 -20.12 -1.45 -23.25
C SER A 543 -20.00 -0.10 -23.96
N ASN A 544 -20.02 -0.13 -25.30
CA ASN A 544 -20.76 0.82 -26.14
C ASN A 544 -20.57 0.46 -27.62
N GLU A 545 -21.65 -0.04 -28.23
CA GLU A 545 -21.82 -0.07 -29.67
C GLU A 545 -21.95 1.36 -30.23
N HIS A 546 -21.48 1.53 -31.47
CA HIS A 546 -21.48 2.72 -32.32
C HIS A 546 -20.31 3.70 -32.18
N LEU A 547 -19.30 3.54 -33.05
CA LEU A 547 -18.98 4.54 -34.08
C LEU A 547 -18.06 3.92 -35.14
N ALA A 548 -18.52 3.97 -36.38
CA ALA A 548 -17.87 3.46 -37.57
C ALA A 548 -16.68 4.34 -38.00
N HIS A 549 -15.79 3.70 -38.78
CA HIS A 549 -14.72 4.27 -39.61
C HIS A 549 -13.47 4.83 -38.91
N ARG A 550 -12.41 4.01 -38.89
CA ARG A 550 -11.12 4.33 -39.54
C ARG A 550 -10.27 3.06 -39.69
N ASN A 551 -10.16 2.59 -40.93
CA ASN A 551 -9.09 1.71 -41.38
C ASN A 551 -7.76 2.47 -41.30
N LEU A 552 -6.82 2.02 -40.47
CA LEU A 552 -5.40 2.37 -40.60
C LEU A 552 -4.52 1.21 -40.11
N THR A 553 -4.11 0.39 -41.08
CA THR A 553 -2.74 -0.12 -41.27
C THR A 553 -2.03 -0.75 -40.05
N ILE A 554 -2.39 -2.00 -39.78
CA ILE A 554 -1.52 -3.00 -39.13
C ILE A 554 -0.48 -3.44 -40.18
N ASN A 555 0.59 -2.67 -40.35
CA ASN A 555 1.77 -3.05 -41.14
C ASN A 555 2.90 -2.05 -40.86
N LYS A 556 3.51 -2.11 -39.66
CA LYS A 556 4.84 -1.52 -39.40
C LYS A 556 5.53 -1.90 -38.08
N MET A 557 5.11 -2.98 -37.40
CA MET A 557 5.70 -3.40 -36.12
C MET A 557 6.26 -4.84 -36.16
N PHE A 558 6.81 -5.24 -37.31
CA PHE A 558 7.44 -6.56 -37.49
C PHE A 558 8.91 -6.51 -37.94
N PHE A 559 9.55 -5.33 -37.92
CA PHE A 559 10.88 -5.14 -38.50
C PHE A 559 11.95 -4.56 -37.56
N MET A 560 11.73 -4.53 -36.24
CA MET A 560 12.69 -3.91 -35.32
C MET A 560 12.89 -4.67 -34.01
N ILE A 561 13.01 -6.00 -34.09
CA ILE A 561 13.62 -6.82 -33.01
C ILE A 561 14.47 -7.89 -33.69
N LEU A 562 15.61 -7.47 -34.22
CA LEU A 562 16.78 -8.29 -34.55
C LEU A 562 17.91 -7.28 -34.84
N TRP A 563 18.39 -6.65 -33.77
CA TRP A 563 19.73 -6.06 -33.58
C TRP A 563 19.65 -5.14 -32.36
N GLY A 564 20.39 -5.51 -31.32
CA GLY A 564 20.45 -4.87 -30.01
C GLY A 564 21.16 -5.80 -29.05
#